data_AF-A0A922MHP2-F1
#
_entry.id   AF-A0A922MHP2-F1
#
_cell.length_a   1.000
_cell.length_b   1.000
_cell.length_c   1.000
_cell.angle_alpha   90.00
_cell.angle_beta   90.00
_cell.angle_gamma   90.00
#
_symmetry.space_group_name_H-M   'P 1'
#
loop_
_entity.id
_entity.type
_entity.pdbx_description
1 polymer ?
#
loop_
_entity_poly.entity_id
_entity_poly.type
_entity_poly.pdbx_seq_one_letter_code
_entity_poly.pdbx_strand_id
1 'polypeptide(L)'
;MLYKPDIGHVASINHGRTHEKVALEQLSKLLKVTIDPCGLYIDKTHPFLGATPDGIIENNTLVEIKCPVIPFKIGIEAAISQGKMHLWRINKKKQGIS
;
A
#
# COMPACT_ATOMS: atom_id res chain seq x y z
N MET A 1 -17.98 -18.51 8.59
CA MET A 1 -17.03 -19.46 7.97
C MET A 1 -15.74 -19.38 8.77
N LEU A 2 -15.36 -20.43 9.50
CA LEU A 2 -14.25 -20.41 10.48
C LEU A 2 -12.85 -20.46 9.86
N TYR A 3 -12.73 -20.84 8.58
CA TYR A 3 -11.46 -20.88 7.85
C TYR A 3 -11.55 -20.11 6.55
N LYS A 4 -10.48 -19.37 6.24
CA LYS A 4 -10.29 -18.68 4.97
C LYS A 4 -9.75 -19.69 3.94
N PRO A 5 -10.37 -19.81 2.75
CA PRO A 5 -9.80 -20.62 1.67
C PRO A 5 -8.39 -20.15 1.32
N ASP A 6 -7.48 -21.08 1.05
CA ASP A 6 -6.13 -20.71 0.61
C ASP A 6 -6.18 -20.13 -0.82
N ILE A 7 -5.88 -18.84 -0.91
CA ILE A 7 -5.81 -18.06 -2.16
C ILE A 7 -4.36 -17.74 -2.54
N GLY A 8 -3.37 -18.38 -1.91
CA GLY A 8 -1.95 -18.16 -2.20
C GLY A 8 -1.56 -18.52 -3.63
N HIS A 9 -2.30 -19.42 -4.29
CA HIS A 9 -2.11 -19.77 -5.70
C HIS A 9 -2.47 -18.63 -6.67
N VAL A 10 -3.23 -17.62 -6.23
CA VAL A 10 -3.62 -16.49 -7.08
C VAL A 10 -2.39 -15.60 -7.32
N ALA A 11 -1.98 -15.47 -8.58
CA ALA A 11 -0.75 -14.79 -8.97
C ALA A 11 -0.64 -13.35 -8.42
N SER A 12 -1.74 -12.60 -8.38
CA SER A 12 -1.75 -11.23 -7.81
C SER A 12 -1.55 -11.19 -6.31
N ILE A 13 -2.11 -12.15 -5.57
CA ILE A 13 -1.94 -12.27 -4.12
C ILE A 13 -0.49 -12.65 -3.79
N ASN A 14 0.05 -13.66 -4.48
CA ASN A 14 1.43 -14.08 -4.28
C ASN A 14 2.41 -12.95 -4.64
N HIS A 15 2.18 -12.25 -5.76
CA HIS A 15 2.99 -11.10 -6.15
C HIS A 15 3.00 -10.00 -5.08
N GLY A 16 1.82 -9.63 -4.55
CA GLY A 16 1.71 -8.68 -3.46
C GLY A 16 2.57 -9.07 -2.27
N ARG A 17 2.34 -10.27 -1.73
CA ARG A 17 3.04 -10.80 -0.54
C ARG A 17 4.56 -10.86 -0.71
N THR A 18 5.04 -11.18 -1.90
CA THR A 18 6.47 -11.33 -2.19
C THR A 18 7.18 -10.00 -2.42
N HIS A 19 6.49 -8.97 -2.91
CA HIS A 19 7.11 -7.70 -3.30
C HIS A 19 6.91 -6.57 -2.28
N GLU A 20 5.96 -6.71 -1.35
CA GLU A 20 5.64 -5.68 -0.35
C GLU A 20 6.87 -5.23 0.46
N LYS A 21 7.65 -6.19 0.98
CA LYS A 21 8.87 -5.88 1.74
C LYS A 21 9.89 -5.09 0.91
N VAL A 22 10.12 -5.49 -0.34
CA VAL A 22 11.05 -4.80 -1.23
C VAL A 22 10.56 -3.37 -1.53
N ALA A 23 9.26 -3.20 -1.74
CA ALA A 23 8.65 -1.89 -1.97
C ALA A 23 8.77 -0.97 -0.74
N LEU A 24 8.58 -1.50 0.48
CA LEU A 24 8.80 -0.76 1.72
C LEU A 24 10.28 -0.32 1.86
N GLU A 25 11.24 -1.22 1.62
CA GLU A 25 12.66 -0.90 1.66
C GLU A 25 13.05 0.18 0.63
N GLN A 26 12.48 0.10 -0.58
CA GLN A 26 12.69 1.10 -1.62
C GLN A 26 12.08 2.46 -1.22
N LEU A 27 10.87 2.48 -0.66
CA LEU A 27 10.22 3.69 -0.19
C LEU A 27 11.02 4.35 0.95
N SER A 28 11.49 3.57 1.91
CA SER A 28 12.34 4.03 3.02
C SER A 28 13.62 4.71 2.48
N LYS A 29 14.30 4.08 1.52
CA LYS A 29 15.51 4.64 0.88
C LYS A 29 15.22 5.92 0.08
N LEU A 30 14.14 5.93 -0.69
CA LEU A 30 13.73 7.07 -1.51
C LEU A 30 13.43 8.31 -0.65
N LEU A 31 12.65 8.11 0.41
CA LEU A 31 12.23 9.18 1.32
C LEU A 31 13.28 9.51 2.38
N LYS A 32 14.31 8.66 2.55
CA LYS A 32 15.32 8.75 3.61
C LYS A 32 14.70 8.77 5.02
N VAL A 33 13.70 7.91 5.21
CA VAL A 33 12.98 7.74 6.48
C VAL A 33 13.04 6.29 6.92
N THR A 34 12.95 6.05 8.23
CA THR A 34 12.72 4.71 8.77
C THR A 34 11.23 4.39 8.67
N ILE A 35 10.91 3.21 8.14
CA ILE A 35 9.54 2.67 8.12
C ILE A 35 9.55 1.45 9.03
N ASP A 36 8.85 1.55 10.15
CA ASP A 36 8.76 0.47 11.12
C ASP A 36 7.62 -0.48 10.76
N PRO A 37 7.82 -1.80 10.92
CA PRO A 37 6.79 -2.79 10.69
C PRO A 37 5.64 -2.60 11.68
N CYS A 38 4.44 -2.98 11.26
CA CYS A 38 3.21 -2.68 11.96
C CYS A 38 2.41 -3.96 12.25
N GLY A 39 1.76 -4.00 13.40
CA GLY A 39 0.86 -5.08 13.83
C GLY A 39 -0.62 -4.69 13.71
N LEU A 40 -1.47 -5.37 14.47
CA LEU A 40 -2.88 -4.99 14.59
C LEU A 40 -3.05 -3.86 15.62
N TYR A 41 -3.56 -2.72 15.18
CA TYR A 41 -4.00 -1.62 16.03
C TYR A 41 -5.50 -1.70 16.25
N ILE A 42 -5.95 -1.63 17.50
CA ILE A 42 -7.37 -1.65 17.87
C ILE A 42 -7.83 -0.22 18.19
N ASP A 43 -9.01 0.16 17.70
CA ASP A 43 -9.59 1.45 18.01
C ASP A 43 -9.98 1.54 19.50
N LYS A 44 -9.55 2.62 20.16
CA LYS A 44 -9.75 2.80 21.62
C LYS A 44 -11.21 2.99 22.00
N THR A 45 -12.04 3.49 21.09
CA THR A 45 -13.46 3.80 21.30
C THR A 45 -14.38 2.69 20.81
N HIS A 46 -13.97 1.99 19.76
CA HIS A 46 -14.69 0.90 19.13
C HIS A 46 -13.78 -0.35 19.05
N PRO A 47 -13.63 -1.13 20.14
CA PRO A 47 -12.65 -2.22 20.21
C PRO A 47 -12.84 -3.36 19.20
N PHE A 48 -13.97 -3.39 18.49
CA PHE A 48 -14.25 -4.31 17.40
C PHE A 48 -13.67 -3.85 16.05
N LEU A 49 -13.14 -2.62 15.97
CA LEU A 49 -12.44 -2.08 14.81
C LEU A 49 -10.94 -2.16 15.02
N GLY A 50 -10.22 -2.49 13.95
CA GLY A 50 -8.77 -2.42 13.94
C GLY A 50 -8.20 -2.28 12.55
N ALA A 51 -6.91 -1.94 12.48
CA ALA A 51 -6.17 -1.76 11.24
C ALA A 51 -4.78 -2.37 11.36
N THR A 52 -4.25 -2.84 10.22
CA THR A 52 -2.87 -3.30 10.08
C THR A 52 -2.26 -2.56 8.89
N PRO A 53 -1.78 -1.31 9.10
CA PRO A 53 -0.94 -0.63 8.12
C PRO A 53 0.25 -1.49 7.69
N ASP A 54 0.77 -1.29 6.48
CA ASP A 54 1.98 -1.99 6.01
C ASP A 54 3.25 -1.46 6.68
N GLY A 55 3.22 -0.22 7.16
CA GLY A 55 4.29 0.38 7.95
C GLY A 55 3.90 1.70 8.60
N ILE A 56 4.75 2.16 9.51
CA ILE A 56 4.58 3.44 10.21
C ILE A 56 5.88 4.23 10.07
N ILE A 57 5.77 5.52 9.76
CA ILE A 57 6.89 6.46 9.80
C ILE A 57 6.68 7.34 11.03
N GLU A 58 7.62 7.26 11.96
CA GLU A 58 7.54 7.92 13.27
C GLU A 58 6.22 7.57 13.98
N ASN A 59 5.44 8.56 14.43
CA ASN A 59 4.18 8.32 15.17
C ASN A 59 2.92 8.84 14.46
N ASN A 60 3.06 9.51 13.31
CA ASN A 60 1.95 10.27 12.71
C ASN A 60 1.67 9.93 11.24
N THR A 61 2.45 9.07 10.60
CA THR A 61 2.29 8.75 9.18
C THR A 61 2.18 7.24 8.98
N LEU A 62 1.09 6.82 8.33
CA LEU A 62 0.85 5.43 7.96
C LEU A 62 1.30 5.18 6.53
N VAL A 63 1.82 3.99 6.27
CA VAL A 63 2.22 3.51 4.95
C VAL A 63 1.29 2.37 4.55
N GLU A 64 0.75 2.47 3.33
CA GLU A 64 -0.03 1.44 2.65
C GLU A 64 0.58 1.25 1.25
N ILE A 65 1.15 0.09 1.00
CA ILE A 65 1.78 -0.29 -0.26
C ILE A 65 0.81 -1.10 -1.11
N LYS A 66 0.86 -0.85 -2.42
CA LYS A 66 0.19 -1.68 -3.43
C LYS A 66 1.19 -2.17 -4.44
N CYS A 67 1.25 -3.49 -4.63
CA CYS A 67 2.13 -4.17 -5.59
C CYS A 67 1.31 -4.86 -6.71
N PRO A 68 0.69 -4.10 -7.64
CA PRO A 68 -0.11 -4.68 -8.71
C PRO A 68 0.78 -5.36 -9.78
N VAL A 69 0.34 -6.52 -10.27
CA VAL A 69 1.09 -7.34 -11.24
C VAL A 69 1.24 -6.66 -12.60
N ILE A 70 0.19 -6.00 -13.08
CA ILE A 70 0.20 -5.45 -14.46
C ILE A 70 1.18 -4.28 -14.60
N PRO A 71 1.13 -3.23 -13.76
CA PRO A 71 2.10 -2.13 -13.83
C PRO A 71 3.54 -2.59 -13.63
N PHE A 72 3.77 -3.66 -12.86
CA PHE A 72 5.09 -4.28 -12.74
C PHE A 72 5.61 -4.88 -14.05
N LYS A 73 4.72 -5.51 -14.84
CA LYS A 73 5.08 -6.16 -16.11
C LYS A 73 5.23 -5.21 -17.29
N ILE A 74 4.30 -4.27 -17.44
CA ILE A 74 4.22 -3.41 -18.64
C ILE A 74 4.58 -1.94 -18.37
N GLY A 75 4.88 -1.60 -17.11
CA GLY A 75 5.08 -0.22 -16.68
C GLY A 75 3.76 0.47 -16.30
N ILE A 76 3.87 1.50 -15.44
CA ILE A 76 2.74 2.27 -14.92
C ILE A 76 1.97 2.97 -16.04
N GLU A 77 2.67 3.68 -16.93
CA GLU A 77 2.04 4.46 -18.01
C GLU A 77 1.24 3.59 -18.97
N ALA A 78 1.80 2.44 -19.39
CA ALA A 78 1.11 1.51 -20.27
C ALA A 78 -0.09 0.83 -19.58
N ALA A 79 0.02 0.56 -18.27
CA ALA A 79 -1.10 0.00 -17.51
C ALA A 79 -2.27 0.98 -17.39
N ILE A 80 -1.99 2.28 -17.25
CA ILE A 80 -3.03 3.32 -17.23
C ILE A 80 -3.67 3.48 -18.61
N SER A 81 -2.86 3.60 -19.66
CA SER A 81 -3.38 3.85 -21.02
C SER A 81 -4.23 2.68 -21.55
N GLN A 82 -3.91 1.46 -21.14
CA GLN A 82 -4.70 0.25 -21.48
C GLN A 82 -5.89 0.01 -20.54
N GLY A 83 -6.16 0.90 -19.57
CA GLY A 83 -7.24 0.73 -18.60
C GLY A 83 -7.05 -0.43 -17.63
N LYS A 84 -5.83 -0.96 -17.50
CA LYS A 84 -5.49 -2.08 -16.60
C LYS A 84 -5.09 -1.64 -15.20
N MET A 85 -4.94 -0.34 -14.98
CA MET A 85 -4.81 0.28 -13.67
C MET A 85 -5.55 1.63 -13.67
N HIS A 86 -6.47 1.80 -12.71
CA HIS A 86 -7.13 3.07 -12.48
C HIS A 86 -6.40 3.83 -11.37
N LEU A 87 -5.86 4.99 -11.69
CA LEU A 87 -5.25 5.92 -10.72
C LEU A 87 -6.15 7.14 -10.60
N TRP A 88 -6.58 7.45 -9.38
CA TRP A 88 -7.31 8.67 -9.09
C TRP A 88 -6.40 9.66 -8.38
N ARG A 89 -6.08 10.77 -9.04
CA ARG A 89 -5.23 11.84 -8.48
C ARG A 89 -6.10 13.02 -8.07
N ILE A 90 -6.17 13.30 -6.77
CA ILE A 90 -6.74 14.57 -6.28
C ILE A 90 -5.68 15.66 -6.46
N ASN A 91 -5.87 16.54 -7.44
CA ASN A 91 -5.08 17.76 -7.51
C ASN A 91 -5.53 18.69 -6.36
N LYS A 92 -4.76 18.75 -5.26
CA LYS A 92 -4.87 19.87 -4.33
C LYS A 92 -4.42 21.12 -5.09
N LYS A 93 -5.36 21.95 -5.55
CA LYS A 93 -5.02 23.30 -6.01
C LYS A 93 -4.23 23.97 -4.88
N LYS A 94 -3.04 24.50 -5.17
CA LYS A 94 -2.34 25.42 -4.28
C LYS A 94 -3.33 26.54 -3.95
N GLN A 95 -3.80 26.63 -2.71
CA GLN A 95 -4.39 27.88 -2.24
C GLN A 95 -3.26 28.90 -2.28
N GLY A 96 -3.31 29.79 -3.26
CA GLY A 96 -2.42 30.94 -3.31
C GLY A 96 -2.71 31.80 -2.10
N ILE A 97 -1.69 32.04 -1.29
CA ILE A 97 -1.67 33.14 -0.33
C ILE A 97 -0.79 34.19 -0.98
N SER A 98 -1.44 35.17 -1.61
CA SER A 98 -0.92 36.53 -1.79
C SER A 98 -1.36 37.36 -0.60
#